data_AF-A0A940WH91-F1
#
_entry.id   AF-A0A940WH91-F1
#
_cell.length_a   1.000
_cell.length_b   1.000
_cell.length_c   1.000
_cell.angle_alpha   90.00
_cell.angle_beta   90.00
_cell.angle_gamma   90.00
#
_symmetry.space_group_name_H-M   'P 1'
#
loop_
_entity.id
_entity.type
_entity.pdbx_description
1 polymer ?
#
loop_
_entity_poly.entity_id
_entity_poly.type
_entity_poly.pdbx_seq_one_letter_code
_entity_poly.pdbx_strand_id
1 'polypeptide(L)'
;MVPHRLHEYPFPIAYPARLFEIADGPADRLGKAQHFLELVATFLGVLALAWCRENSVEPGGVKQWQRKLEPSGITLGAWNAAARAAGKLMARAERDPVARIVSAAAGAAADGLDRYGERRNVYAHGGMPRLRPDQEEAVAEMGRTVSALLDRVQPLTELRIGVIRSGRAGSDGYIVELDVMTGYAEPFQISRMRSSREFEKGTVVAYHDSTLDHAIDLSPYSIWHKCPECGRPELFYLHQRRKNRSSYLSFSTGHRLTMRKDVIADAGTSITALRLEPVGSTRSRASTGWRAIWADLAPRGRRISARTADLVIAVGVAVALARGGSLLGLTAWQATLAGFVTLNLYEPLSTLSGGSPGKRLARIEPISVWDARALNHADALRRALLFDLQFVFPPLAIRNLAWLIWDPARQCLHDRGARAIVVRGRSRLPQKR
;
A
#
# COMPACT_ATOMS: atom_id res chain seq x y z
N MET A 1 1.72 -13.46 -21.92
CA MET A 1 2.21 -12.20 -21.33
C MET A 1 3.71 -12.20 -21.49
N VAL A 2 4.28 -11.21 -22.17
CA VAL A 2 5.73 -11.03 -22.18
C VAL A 2 6.14 -10.69 -20.74
N PRO A 3 7.13 -11.37 -20.14
CA PRO A 3 7.65 -10.96 -18.85
C PRO A 3 8.34 -9.61 -19.04
N HIS A 4 7.61 -8.52 -18.84
CA HIS A 4 8.21 -7.20 -18.83
C HIS A 4 9.21 -7.16 -17.68
N ARG A 5 10.37 -6.56 -17.91
CA ARG A 5 11.38 -6.33 -16.87
C ARG A 5 10.91 -5.21 -15.95
N LEU A 6 9.88 -5.47 -15.13
CA LEU A 6 9.27 -4.47 -14.25
C LEU A 6 10.27 -3.82 -13.29
N HIS A 7 11.40 -4.47 -13.02
CA HIS A 7 12.48 -3.92 -12.21
C HIS A 7 13.29 -2.80 -12.90
N GLU A 8 13.13 -2.59 -14.21
CA GLU A 8 13.78 -1.51 -14.96
C GLU A 8 12.91 -0.24 -15.05
N TYR A 9 11.60 -0.37 -14.81
CA TYR A 9 10.67 0.75 -14.86
C TYR A 9 10.73 1.61 -13.58
N PRO A 10 10.40 2.91 -13.67
CA PRO A 10 10.18 3.75 -12.50
C PRO A 10 9.09 3.19 -11.58
N PHE A 11 9.26 3.37 -10.28
CA PHE A 11 8.32 2.88 -9.26
C PHE A 11 6.83 3.20 -9.55
N PRO A 12 6.45 4.42 -10.01
CA PRO A 12 5.07 4.76 -10.36
C PRO A 12 4.46 3.91 -11.48
N ILE A 13 5.28 3.21 -12.26
CA ILE A 13 4.86 2.31 -13.35
C ILE A 13 4.98 0.86 -12.91
N ALA A 14 6.15 0.50 -12.35
CA ALA A 14 6.46 -0.87 -11.95
C ALA A 14 5.53 -1.41 -10.86
N TYR A 15 5.26 -0.59 -9.84
CA TYR A 15 4.43 -0.99 -8.70
C TYR A 15 2.99 -1.34 -9.10
N PRO A 16 2.22 -0.47 -9.78
CA PRO A 16 0.87 -0.83 -10.19
C PRO A 16 0.81 -1.95 -11.24
N ALA A 17 1.82 -2.06 -12.12
CA ALA A 17 1.92 -3.21 -13.02
C ALA A 17 2.06 -4.52 -12.24
N ARG A 18 2.90 -4.52 -11.19
CA ARG A 18 3.04 -5.67 -10.30
C ARG A 18 1.74 -6.01 -9.57
N LEU A 19 0.99 -5.01 -9.11
CA LEU A 19 -0.31 -5.24 -8.48
C LEU A 19 -1.30 -5.93 -9.44
N PHE A 20 -1.28 -5.58 -10.72
CA PHE A 20 -2.09 -6.25 -11.74
C PHE A 20 -1.68 -7.72 -11.93
N GLU A 21 -0.38 -8.04 -11.94
CA GLU A 21 0.11 -9.42 -12.07
C GLU A 21 -0.34 -10.32 -10.91
N ILE A 22 -0.34 -9.79 -9.68
CA ILE A 22 -0.64 -10.55 -8.46
C ILE A 22 -2.10 -10.44 -8.01
N ALA A 23 -2.97 -9.82 -8.82
CA ALA A 23 -4.36 -9.58 -8.46
C ALA A 23 -5.16 -10.89 -8.27
N ASP A 24 -6.04 -10.88 -7.27
CA ASP A 24 -6.82 -12.04 -6.82
C ASP A 24 -8.13 -12.17 -7.61
N GLY A 25 -8.09 -12.97 -8.69
CA GLY A 25 -9.25 -13.27 -9.52
C GLY A 25 -9.66 -12.13 -10.48
N PRO A 26 -10.73 -12.34 -11.28
CA PRO A 26 -11.06 -11.44 -12.40
C PRO A 26 -11.46 -10.02 -11.98
N ALA A 27 -12.32 -9.88 -10.97
CA ALA A 27 -12.79 -8.57 -10.52
C ALA A 27 -11.66 -7.69 -9.95
N ASP A 28 -10.79 -8.23 -9.09
CA ASP A 28 -9.63 -7.49 -8.57
C ASP A 28 -8.66 -7.14 -9.70
N ARG A 29 -8.36 -8.10 -10.58
CA ARG A 29 -7.48 -7.86 -11.73
C ARG A 29 -7.99 -6.76 -12.65
N LEU A 30 -9.30 -6.69 -12.89
CA LEU A 30 -9.91 -5.59 -13.65
C LEU A 30 -9.70 -4.24 -12.94
N GLY A 31 -9.94 -4.18 -11.63
CA GLY A 31 -9.69 -2.98 -10.82
C GLY A 31 -8.22 -2.54 -10.83
N LYS A 32 -7.27 -3.49 -10.72
CA LYS A 32 -5.83 -3.20 -10.80
C LYS A 32 -5.39 -2.74 -12.18
N ALA A 33 -5.98 -3.28 -13.24
CA ALA A 33 -5.71 -2.85 -14.61
C ALA A 33 -6.15 -1.39 -14.83
N GLN A 34 -7.36 -1.04 -14.39
CA GLN A 34 -7.86 0.33 -14.44
C GLN A 34 -6.94 1.30 -13.69
N HIS A 35 -6.54 0.92 -12.47
CA HIS A 35 -5.65 1.72 -11.64
C HIS A 35 -4.28 1.91 -12.29
N PHE A 36 -3.70 0.87 -12.88
CA PHE A 36 -2.45 0.97 -13.63
C PHE A 36 -2.54 2.00 -14.77
N LEU A 37 -3.58 1.93 -15.59
CA LEU A 37 -3.77 2.86 -16.72
C LEU A 37 -3.93 4.31 -16.23
N GLU A 38 -4.64 4.53 -15.12
CA GLU A 38 -4.75 5.85 -14.50
C GLU A 38 -3.41 6.38 -13.98
N LEU A 39 -2.61 5.54 -13.34
CA LEU A 39 -1.31 5.93 -12.80
C LEU A 39 -0.27 6.18 -13.89
N VAL A 40 -0.29 5.45 -15.00
CA VAL A 40 0.57 5.74 -16.16
C VAL A 40 0.28 7.15 -16.71
N ALA A 41 -0.99 7.47 -16.95
CA ALA A 41 -1.40 8.79 -17.42
C ALA A 41 -1.03 9.90 -16.42
N THR A 42 -1.27 9.64 -15.14
CA THR A 42 -0.93 10.57 -14.05
C THR A 42 0.57 10.83 -13.99
N PHE A 43 1.40 9.78 -14.06
CA PHE A 43 2.84 9.90 -13.97
C PHE A 43 3.43 10.65 -15.18
N LEU A 44 3.00 10.32 -16.41
CA LEU A 44 3.37 11.09 -17.60
C LEU A 44 2.96 12.56 -17.48
N GLY A 45 1.78 12.83 -16.92
CA GLY A 45 1.30 14.17 -16.65
C GLY A 45 2.15 14.91 -15.61
N VAL A 46 2.58 14.26 -14.53
CA VAL A 46 3.49 14.81 -13.52
C VAL A 46 4.82 15.23 -14.17
N LEU A 47 5.43 14.35 -14.97
CA LEU A 47 6.69 14.63 -15.67
C LEU A 47 6.53 15.81 -16.64
N ALA A 48 5.44 15.83 -17.40
CA ALA A 48 5.08 16.93 -18.30
C ALA A 48 4.95 18.27 -17.58
N LEU A 49 4.20 18.32 -16.48
CA LEU A 49 3.99 19.55 -15.71
C LEU A 49 5.27 20.06 -15.05
N ALA A 50 6.09 19.15 -14.51
CA ALA A 50 7.37 19.47 -13.89
C ALA A 50 8.32 20.11 -14.92
N TRP A 51 8.48 19.47 -16.08
CA TRP A 51 9.32 19.99 -17.15
C TRP A 51 8.80 21.33 -17.71
N CYS A 52 7.48 21.47 -17.89
CA CYS A 52 6.88 22.73 -18.33
C CYS A 52 7.16 23.87 -17.35
N ARG A 53 7.07 23.60 -16.04
CA ARG A 53 7.41 24.57 -14.98
C ARG A 53 8.87 24.98 -15.06
N GLU A 54 9.78 24.02 -15.18
CA GLU A 54 11.23 24.27 -15.21
C GLU A 54 11.67 25.07 -16.44
N ASN A 55 10.99 24.87 -17.57
CA ASN A 55 11.24 25.60 -18.80
C ASN A 55 10.34 26.84 -18.98
N SER A 56 9.54 27.19 -17.98
CA SER A 56 8.61 28.33 -18.03
C SER A 56 7.67 28.33 -19.26
N VAL A 57 7.24 27.15 -19.70
CA VAL A 57 6.30 26.98 -20.82
C VAL A 57 4.94 26.47 -20.33
N GLU A 58 3.87 26.92 -20.97
CA GLU A 58 2.51 26.61 -20.52
C GLU A 58 1.56 26.32 -21.69
N PRO A 59 1.65 25.13 -22.30
CA PRO A 59 0.78 24.79 -23.42
C PRO A 59 -0.69 24.68 -22.97
N GLY A 60 -1.63 24.77 -23.92
CA GLY A 60 -3.07 24.82 -23.63
C GLY A 60 -3.59 23.68 -22.73
N GLY A 61 -3.05 22.45 -22.89
CA GLY A 61 -3.41 21.32 -22.04
C GLY A 61 -2.99 21.50 -20.57
N VAL A 62 -1.84 22.13 -20.33
CA VAL A 62 -1.36 22.45 -18.97
C VAL A 62 -2.21 23.56 -18.34
N LYS A 63 -2.54 24.62 -19.10
CA LYS A 63 -3.48 25.66 -18.64
C LYS A 63 -4.83 25.08 -18.25
N GLN A 64 -5.36 24.16 -19.06
CA GLN A 64 -6.63 23.51 -18.77
C GLN A 64 -6.54 22.60 -17.53
N TRP A 65 -5.42 21.87 -17.37
CA TRP A 65 -5.18 21.05 -16.19
C TRP A 65 -5.17 21.90 -14.91
N GLN A 66 -4.47 23.04 -14.91
CA GLN A 66 -4.41 23.93 -13.75
C GLN A 66 -5.80 24.47 -13.37
N ARG A 67 -6.61 24.90 -14.36
CA ARG A 67 -7.99 25.36 -14.11
C ARG A 67 -8.88 24.27 -13.49
N LYS A 68 -8.64 22.99 -13.83
CA LYS A 68 -9.40 21.84 -13.30
C LYS A 68 -8.94 21.39 -11.92
N LEU A 69 -7.80 21.90 -11.43
CA LEU A 69 -7.24 21.51 -10.15
C LEU A 69 -8.10 22.00 -8.96
N GLU A 70 -8.82 23.10 -9.13
CA GLU A 70 -9.58 23.78 -8.06
C GLU A 70 -10.96 23.17 -7.72
N PRO A 71 -11.81 22.79 -8.69
CA PRO A 71 -13.19 22.40 -8.37
C PRO A 71 -13.37 20.94 -7.90
N SER A 72 -12.81 19.94 -8.59
CA SER A 72 -13.29 18.55 -8.47
C SER A 72 -12.20 17.47 -8.43
N GLY A 73 -10.93 17.89 -8.39
CA GLY A 73 -9.80 16.97 -8.59
C GLY A 73 -9.55 16.69 -10.06
N ILE A 74 -8.32 16.27 -10.38
CA ILE A 74 -7.89 16.06 -11.76
C ILE A 74 -8.42 14.73 -12.29
N THR A 75 -9.06 14.78 -13.46
CA THR A 75 -9.53 13.61 -14.18
C THR A 75 -8.44 13.00 -15.07
N LEU A 76 -8.60 11.73 -15.43
CA LEU A 76 -7.71 11.03 -16.37
C LEU A 76 -7.49 11.82 -17.68
N GLY A 77 -8.57 12.33 -18.27
CA GLY A 77 -8.48 13.10 -19.52
C GLY A 77 -7.69 14.42 -19.36
N ALA A 78 -7.73 15.04 -18.18
CA ALA A 78 -6.92 16.23 -17.92
C ALA A 78 -5.43 15.89 -17.81
N TRP A 79 -5.07 14.77 -17.18
CA TRP A 79 -3.69 14.28 -17.16
C TRP A 79 -3.18 13.96 -18.57
N ASN A 80 -3.96 13.22 -19.37
CA ASN A 80 -3.57 12.84 -20.73
C ASN A 80 -3.42 14.08 -21.64
N ALA A 81 -4.33 15.05 -21.53
CA ALA A 81 -4.26 16.30 -22.29
C ALA A 81 -3.01 17.13 -21.94
N ALA A 82 -2.66 17.23 -20.66
CA ALA A 82 -1.43 17.90 -20.23
C ALA A 82 -0.18 17.19 -20.77
N ALA A 83 -0.10 15.86 -20.60
CA ALA A 83 1.02 15.05 -21.10
C ALA A 83 1.21 15.18 -22.62
N ARG A 84 0.12 15.10 -23.40
CA ARG A 84 0.17 15.25 -24.87
C ARG A 84 0.60 16.65 -25.29
N ALA A 85 0.07 17.68 -24.64
CA ALA A 85 0.38 19.07 -24.99
C ALA A 85 1.84 19.43 -24.67
N ALA A 86 2.35 18.99 -23.52
CA ALA A 86 3.75 19.14 -23.14
C ALA A 86 4.69 18.29 -24.01
N GLY A 87 4.33 17.03 -24.29
CA GLY A 87 5.11 16.12 -25.13
C GLY A 87 5.43 16.71 -26.50
N LYS A 88 4.48 17.42 -27.14
CA LYS A 88 4.74 18.12 -28.41
C LYS A 88 5.79 19.23 -28.30
N LEU A 89 5.91 19.90 -27.15
CA LEU A 89 6.96 20.89 -26.91
C LEU A 89 8.28 20.21 -26.57
N MET A 90 8.25 19.19 -25.71
CA MET A 90 9.40 18.37 -25.34
C MET A 90 10.07 17.72 -26.56
N ALA A 91 9.29 17.30 -27.56
CA ALA A 91 9.82 16.76 -28.82
C ALA A 91 10.76 17.73 -29.57
N ARG A 92 10.66 19.04 -29.31
CA ARG A 92 11.52 20.08 -29.91
C ARG A 92 12.77 20.36 -29.07
N ALA A 93 12.84 19.85 -27.84
CA ALA A 93 13.96 20.01 -26.93
C ALA A 93 14.98 18.87 -27.11
N GLU A 94 15.57 18.75 -28.30
CA GLU A 94 16.40 17.60 -28.70
C GLU A 94 17.62 17.35 -27.78
N ARG A 95 18.11 18.39 -27.10
CA ARG A 95 19.25 18.32 -26.19
C ARG A 95 18.89 17.92 -24.76
N ASP A 96 17.60 17.86 -24.44
CA ASP A 96 17.13 17.45 -23.12
C ASP A 96 16.75 15.96 -23.15
N PRO A 97 17.55 15.08 -22.54
CA PRO A 97 17.30 13.64 -22.57
C PRO A 97 15.99 13.27 -21.87
N VAL A 98 15.62 13.97 -20.80
CA VAL A 98 14.37 13.74 -20.07
C VAL A 98 13.18 14.14 -20.95
N ALA A 99 13.24 15.30 -21.60
CA ALA A 99 12.21 15.74 -22.53
C ALA A 99 11.98 14.72 -23.66
N ARG A 100 13.05 14.22 -24.27
CA ARG A 100 12.99 13.22 -25.35
C ARG A 100 12.31 11.94 -24.90
N ILE A 101 12.72 11.39 -23.76
CA ILE A 101 12.15 10.15 -23.19
C ILE A 101 10.65 10.33 -22.87
N VAL A 102 10.32 11.41 -22.17
CA VAL A 102 8.93 11.69 -21.76
C VAL A 102 8.04 11.96 -22.98
N SER A 103 8.53 12.71 -23.96
CA SER A 103 7.84 12.94 -25.23
C SER A 103 7.54 11.64 -25.97
N ALA A 104 8.55 10.77 -26.11
CA ALA A 104 8.39 9.47 -26.78
C ALA A 104 7.34 8.61 -26.08
N ALA A 105 7.44 8.47 -24.75
CA ALA A 105 6.49 7.68 -23.95
C ALA A 105 5.08 8.26 -23.98
N ALA A 106 4.92 9.58 -23.84
CA ALA A 106 3.62 10.26 -23.88
C ALA A 106 2.96 10.16 -25.26
N GLY A 107 3.72 10.34 -26.34
CA GLY A 107 3.25 10.18 -27.71
C GLY A 107 2.77 8.76 -27.99
N ALA A 108 3.55 7.75 -27.60
CA ALA A 108 3.20 6.35 -27.79
C ALA A 108 1.99 5.90 -26.93
N ALA A 109 1.88 6.39 -25.69
CA ALA A 109 0.81 6.05 -24.77
C ALA A 109 -0.55 6.68 -25.12
N ALA A 110 -0.55 7.84 -25.79
CA ALA A 110 -1.69 8.72 -26.04
C ALA A 110 -2.95 7.97 -26.50
N ASP A 111 -2.86 7.19 -27.58
CA ASP A 111 -4.01 6.50 -28.19
C ASP A 111 -4.55 5.35 -27.33
N GLY A 112 -3.67 4.73 -26.53
CA GLY A 112 -4.07 3.66 -25.61
C GLY A 112 -4.87 4.23 -24.43
N LEU A 113 -4.43 5.37 -23.91
CA LEU A 113 -5.07 6.08 -22.81
C LEU A 113 -6.41 6.71 -23.22
N ASP A 114 -6.53 7.23 -24.44
CA ASP A 114 -7.80 7.77 -24.95
C ASP A 114 -8.87 6.67 -25.07
N ARG A 115 -8.53 5.54 -25.70
CA ARG A 115 -9.41 4.36 -25.79
C ARG A 115 -9.83 3.85 -24.42
N TYR A 116 -8.91 3.85 -23.45
CA TYR A 116 -9.25 3.51 -22.08
C TYR A 116 -10.22 4.52 -21.44
N GLY A 117 -10.06 5.82 -21.71
CA GLY A 117 -10.94 6.87 -21.20
C GLY A 117 -12.41 6.66 -21.54
N GLU A 118 -12.70 6.25 -22.79
CA GLU A 118 -14.07 5.92 -23.24
C GLU A 118 -14.66 4.76 -22.41
N ARG A 119 -13.90 3.68 -22.26
CA ARG A 119 -14.31 2.51 -21.49
C ARG A 119 -14.49 2.80 -20.01
N ARG A 120 -13.59 3.60 -19.43
CA ARG A 120 -13.67 4.04 -18.03
C ARG A 120 -14.98 4.78 -17.76
N ASN A 121 -15.44 5.62 -18.69
CA ASN A 121 -16.71 6.32 -18.54
C ASN A 121 -17.89 5.34 -18.53
N VAL A 122 -17.90 4.33 -19.41
CA VAL A 122 -18.92 3.26 -19.39
C VAL A 122 -18.96 2.57 -18.02
N TYR A 123 -17.79 2.23 -17.47
CA TYR A 123 -17.70 1.59 -16.15
C TYR A 123 -18.17 2.51 -15.02
N ALA A 124 -17.81 3.80 -15.06
CA ALA A 124 -18.24 4.79 -14.07
C ALA A 124 -19.77 4.99 -14.07
N HIS A 125 -20.44 4.77 -15.21
CA HIS A 125 -21.89 4.84 -15.35
C HIS A 125 -22.60 3.49 -15.16
N GLY A 126 -21.95 2.55 -14.48
CA GLY A 126 -22.57 1.27 -14.07
C GLY A 126 -22.42 0.13 -15.06
N GLY A 127 -21.74 0.33 -16.19
CA GLY A 127 -21.44 -0.70 -17.19
C GLY A 127 -20.30 -1.65 -16.81
N MET A 128 -19.91 -1.71 -15.53
CA MET A 128 -18.85 -2.62 -15.08
C MET A 128 -19.37 -4.07 -15.07
N PRO A 129 -18.64 -5.04 -15.65
CA PRO A 129 -19.08 -6.43 -15.72
C PRO A 129 -19.25 -7.03 -14.32
N ARG A 130 -20.41 -7.63 -14.07
CA ARG A 130 -20.78 -8.20 -12.76
C ARG A 130 -20.68 -9.71 -12.73
N LEU A 131 -20.92 -10.37 -13.86
CA LEU A 131 -20.82 -11.82 -13.98
C LEU A 131 -19.37 -12.21 -14.23
N ARG A 132 -18.96 -13.35 -13.68
CA ARG A 132 -17.58 -13.84 -13.78
C ARG A 132 -17.10 -14.03 -15.22
N PRO A 133 -17.89 -14.61 -16.16
CA PRO A 133 -17.47 -14.73 -17.55
C PRO A 133 -17.16 -13.37 -18.20
N ASP A 134 -18.06 -12.39 -18.03
CA ASP A 134 -17.88 -11.02 -18.54
C ASP A 134 -16.64 -10.34 -17.93
N GLN A 135 -16.35 -10.62 -16.65
CA GLN A 135 -15.14 -10.11 -15.99
C GLN A 135 -13.88 -10.75 -16.58
N GLU A 136 -13.89 -12.05 -16.87
CA GLU A 136 -12.75 -12.75 -17.47
C GLU A 136 -12.47 -12.23 -18.88
N GLU A 137 -13.52 -11.97 -19.68
CA GLU A 137 -13.39 -11.33 -20.99
C GLU A 137 -12.83 -9.91 -20.88
N ALA A 138 -13.40 -9.07 -20.00
CA ALA A 138 -12.95 -7.70 -19.78
C ALA A 138 -11.49 -7.66 -19.27
N VAL A 139 -11.09 -8.62 -18.44
CA VAL A 139 -9.70 -8.78 -17.97
C VAL A 139 -8.78 -9.17 -19.11
N ALA A 140 -9.18 -10.12 -19.96
CA ALA A 140 -8.37 -10.53 -21.11
C ALA A 140 -8.14 -9.36 -22.07
N GLU A 141 -9.17 -8.55 -22.28
CA GLU A 141 -9.08 -7.35 -23.09
C GLU A 141 -8.21 -6.27 -22.43
N MET A 142 -8.49 -5.92 -21.19
CA MET A 142 -7.72 -4.89 -20.46
C MET A 142 -6.26 -5.32 -20.28
N GLY A 143 -6.00 -6.61 -20.10
CA GLY A 143 -4.65 -7.17 -20.03
C GLY A 143 -3.84 -6.94 -21.32
N ARG A 144 -4.48 -7.02 -22.50
CA ARG A 144 -3.84 -6.64 -23.76
C ARG A 144 -3.51 -5.15 -23.80
N THR A 145 -4.43 -4.30 -23.32
CA THR A 145 -4.18 -2.85 -23.22
C THR A 145 -3.04 -2.51 -22.26
N VAL A 146 -2.99 -3.15 -21.08
CA VAL A 146 -1.91 -2.99 -20.09
C VAL A 146 -0.56 -3.39 -20.70
N SER A 147 -0.48 -4.57 -21.33
CA SER A 147 0.75 -5.07 -21.96
C SER A 147 1.22 -4.15 -23.09
N ALA A 148 0.31 -3.76 -23.99
CA ALA A 148 0.64 -2.84 -25.08
C ALA A 148 1.06 -1.46 -24.56
N LEU A 149 0.47 -1.00 -23.46
CA LEU A 149 0.85 0.27 -22.86
C LEU A 149 2.23 0.19 -22.22
N LEU A 150 2.56 -0.90 -21.52
CA LEU A 150 3.91 -1.14 -21.00
C LEU A 150 4.96 -1.07 -22.12
N ASP A 151 4.71 -1.74 -23.24
CA ASP A 151 5.61 -1.68 -24.41
C ASP A 151 5.78 -0.24 -24.93
N ARG A 152 4.69 0.53 -24.99
CA ARG A 152 4.70 1.93 -25.45
C ARG A 152 5.41 2.88 -24.50
N VAL A 153 5.37 2.61 -23.19
CA VAL A 153 6.08 3.42 -22.19
C VAL A 153 7.46 2.86 -21.83
N GLN A 154 7.95 1.88 -22.59
CA GLN A 154 9.30 1.33 -22.40
C GLN A 154 10.40 2.41 -22.38
N PRO A 155 10.36 3.52 -23.13
CA PRO A 155 11.38 4.57 -23.00
C PRO A 155 11.57 5.07 -21.55
N LEU A 156 10.54 4.98 -20.70
CA LEU A 156 10.66 5.34 -19.28
C LEU A 156 11.64 4.46 -18.50
N THR A 157 12.09 3.30 -19.01
CA THR A 157 13.14 2.49 -18.37
C THR A 157 14.51 3.16 -18.37
N GLU A 158 14.72 4.16 -19.24
CA GLU A 158 15.91 5.02 -19.27
C GLU A 158 15.81 6.17 -18.25
N LEU A 159 14.59 6.48 -17.80
CA LEU A 159 14.36 7.49 -16.78
C LEU A 159 14.50 6.90 -15.37
N ARG A 160 15.09 7.67 -14.47
CA ARG A 160 15.18 7.34 -13.05
C ARG A 160 14.41 8.38 -12.24
N ILE A 161 13.81 7.91 -11.15
CA ILE A 161 13.14 8.75 -10.17
C ILE A 161 13.92 8.65 -8.87
N GLY A 162 14.23 9.79 -8.27
CA GLY A 162 15.05 9.89 -7.08
C GLY A 162 14.35 10.71 -6.00
N VAL A 163 14.54 10.33 -4.73
CA VAL A 163 14.24 11.21 -3.60
C VAL A 163 15.54 11.67 -2.96
N ILE A 164 15.76 12.97 -2.90
CA ILE A 164 16.99 13.55 -2.35
C ILE A 164 17.04 13.31 -0.84
N ARG A 165 18.09 12.63 -0.36
CA ARG A 165 18.34 12.40 1.07
C ARG A 165 19.18 13.50 1.68
N SER A 166 20.19 13.95 0.95
CA SER A 166 21.11 15.02 1.34
C SER A 166 21.87 15.56 0.14
N GLY A 167 22.15 16.85 0.14
CA GLY A 167 23.14 17.49 -0.73
C GLY A 167 24.26 18.09 0.10
N ARG A 168 25.49 18.08 -0.42
CA ARG A 168 26.62 18.81 0.16
C ARG A 168 27.42 19.49 -0.95
N ALA A 169 27.87 20.71 -0.68
CA ALA A 169 28.81 21.39 -1.56
C ALA A 169 30.14 20.60 -1.65
N GLY A 170 30.69 20.52 -2.84
CA GLY A 170 32.02 19.99 -3.16
C GLY A 170 32.85 21.03 -3.90
N SER A 171 34.05 20.66 -4.37
CA SER A 171 34.95 21.58 -5.10
C SER A 171 34.36 22.08 -6.42
N ASP A 172 33.63 21.22 -7.13
CA ASP A 172 33.16 21.46 -8.50
C ASP A 172 31.64 21.29 -8.64
N GLY A 173 30.88 21.69 -7.61
CA GLY A 173 29.42 21.60 -7.58
C GLY A 173 28.90 20.89 -6.32
N TYR A 174 27.85 20.10 -6.45
CA TYR A 174 27.19 19.42 -5.33
C TYR A 174 27.32 17.90 -5.46
N ILE A 175 27.50 17.23 -4.32
CA ILE A 175 27.37 15.78 -4.20
C ILE A 175 26.03 15.50 -3.54
N VAL A 176 25.16 14.80 -4.26
CA VAL A 176 23.79 14.51 -3.85
C VAL A 176 23.65 13.02 -3.60
N GLU A 177 23.10 12.65 -2.45
CA GLU A 177 22.71 11.27 -2.13
C GLU A 177 21.18 11.15 -2.25
N LEU A 178 20.70 10.14 -2.97
CA LEU A 178 19.29 9.94 -3.24
C LEU A 178 18.87 8.46 -3.20
N ASP A 179 17.62 8.22 -2.84
CA ASP A 179 16.97 6.91 -2.98
C ASP A 179 16.43 6.77 -4.41
N VAL A 180 16.96 5.80 -5.17
CA VAL A 180 16.59 5.54 -6.57
C VAL A 180 15.37 4.62 -6.63
N MET A 181 14.24 5.19 -7.03
CA MET A 181 12.92 4.58 -7.07
C MET A 181 12.68 3.78 -8.36
N THR A 182 13.48 2.74 -8.59
CA THR A 182 13.30 1.81 -9.71
C THR A 182 12.67 0.51 -9.21
N GLY A 183 11.79 -0.09 -10.02
CA GLY A 183 11.12 -1.35 -9.70
C GLY A 183 9.92 -1.20 -8.76
N TYR A 184 9.38 -2.34 -8.32
CA TYR A 184 8.08 -2.41 -7.63
C TYR A 184 8.18 -2.60 -6.11
N ALA A 185 9.37 -2.58 -5.51
CA ALA A 185 9.52 -2.88 -4.09
C ALA A 185 10.65 -2.08 -3.44
N GLU A 186 10.42 -1.74 -2.17
CA GLU A 186 11.45 -1.28 -1.24
C GLU A 186 12.29 -2.46 -0.72
N PRO A 187 13.54 -2.22 -0.28
CA PRO A 187 14.22 -0.93 -0.17
C PRO A 187 14.76 -0.40 -1.50
N PHE A 188 14.73 0.92 -1.67
CA PHE A 188 15.34 1.58 -2.83
C PHE A 188 16.86 1.63 -2.71
N GLN A 189 17.54 1.52 -3.85
CA GLN A 189 19.00 1.62 -3.90
C GLN A 189 19.40 3.07 -3.63
N ILE A 190 20.38 3.26 -2.74
CA ILE A 190 20.98 4.58 -2.53
C ILE A 190 22.03 4.80 -3.60
N SER A 191 21.99 5.97 -4.23
CA SER A 191 23.00 6.42 -5.18
C SER A 191 23.57 7.77 -4.79
N ARG A 192 24.82 8.02 -5.19
CA ARG A 192 25.49 9.31 -5.05
C ARG A 192 25.84 9.84 -6.42
N MET A 193 25.44 11.08 -6.69
CA MET A 193 25.61 11.71 -8.00
C MET A 193 26.15 13.12 -7.83
N ARG A 194 26.81 13.61 -8.89
CA ARG A 194 27.18 15.02 -8.99
C ARG A 194 26.02 15.83 -9.55
N SER A 195 25.93 17.08 -9.13
CA SER A 195 25.02 18.06 -9.72
C SER A 195 25.69 19.42 -9.78
N SER A 196 25.41 20.14 -10.87
CA SER A 196 25.71 21.57 -11.00
C SER A 196 24.85 22.48 -10.10
N ARG A 197 23.76 21.96 -9.51
CA ARG A 197 22.86 22.74 -8.64
C ARG A 197 22.59 22.05 -7.31
N GLU A 198 22.20 22.85 -6.32
CA GLU A 198 21.76 22.35 -5.03
C GLU A 198 20.35 21.75 -5.15
N PHE A 199 20.10 20.68 -4.39
CA PHE A 199 18.77 20.13 -4.21
C PHE A 199 18.42 20.03 -2.72
N GLU A 200 17.20 20.42 -2.39
CA GLU A 200 16.66 20.30 -1.05
C GLU A 200 16.39 18.83 -0.69
N LYS A 201 16.49 18.52 0.61
CA LYS A 201 16.17 17.19 1.12
C LYS A 201 14.67 16.92 0.98
N GLY A 202 14.32 15.76 0.44
CA GLY A 202 12.94 15.34 0.21
C GLY A 202 12.42 15.67 -1.20
N THR A 203 13.16 16.47 -1.97
CA THR A 203 12.82 16.76 -3.37
C THR A 203 12.75 15.47 -4.17
N VAL A 204 11.68 15.32 -4.95
CA VAL A 204 11.54 14.20 -5.89
C VAL A 204 12.00 14.69 -7.25
N VAL A 205 12.99 14.01 -7.82
CA VAL A 205 13.57 14.37 -9.13
C VAL A 205 13.37 13.26 -10.14
N ALA A 206 13.18 13.62 -11.41
CA ALA A 206 13.34 12.69 -12.54
C ALA A 206 14.59 13.04 -13.31
N TYR A 207 15.42 12.05 -13.64
CA TYR A 207 16.72 12.28 -14.27
C TYR A 207 17.10 11.13 -15.20
N HIS A 208 18.08 11.38 -16.06
CA HIS A 208 18.62 10.42 -17.02
C HIS A 208 20.05 10.06 -16.64
N ASP A 209 20.42 8.79 -16.81
CA ASP A 209 21.75 8.25 -16.49
C ASP A 209 22.20 8.48 -15.04
N SER A 210 23.46 8.90 -14.86
CA SER A 210 24.18 9.05 -13.60
C SER A 210 24.50 10.52 -13.26
N THR A 211 23.86 11.47 -13.94
CA THR A 211 23.98 12.91 -13.69
C THR A 211 22.63 13.55 -13.35
N LEU A 212 22.66 14.59 -12.52
CA LEU A 212 21.49 15.40 -12.19
C LEU A 212 21.45 16.74 -12.96
N ASP A 213 22.32 16.96 -13.94
CA ASP A 213 22.38 18.23 -14.69
C ASP A 213 21.12 18.50 -15.53
N HIS A 214 20.45 17.42 -15.96
CA HIS A 214 19.15 17.48 -16.64
C HIS A 214 18.01 16.97 -15.75
N ALA A 215 18.24 16.83 -14.44
CA ALA A 215 17.19 16.38 -13.55
C ALA A 215 16.07 17.41 -13.50
N ILE A 216 14.82 16.99 -13.54
CA ILE A 216 13.66 17.87 -13.32
C ILE A 216 13.11 17.70 -11.91
N ASP A 217 12.83 18.80 -11.23
CA ASP A 217 12.15 18.77 -9.92
C ASP A 217 10.65 18.54 -10.12
N LEU A 218 10.14 17.44 -9.58
CA LEU A 218 8.74 17.02 -9.70
C LEU A 218 7.81 17.71 -8.70
N SER A 219 8.34 18.44 -7.73
CA SER A 219 7.56 19.26 -6.81
C SER A 219 6.82 20.37 -7.59
N PRO A 220 5.69 20.93 -7.10
CA PRO A 220 4.82 20.36 -6.08
C PRO A 220 3.90 19.27 -6.65
N TYR A 221 4.10 18.81 -7.88
CA TYR A 221 3.22 17.85 -8.56
C TYR A 221 3.39 16.42 -8.04
N SER A 222 4.57 16.08 -7.54
CA SER A 222 4.87 14.85 -6.83
C SER A 222 5.72 15.14 -5.60
N ILE A 223 5.43 14.47 -4.49
CA ILE A 223 6.15 14.63 -3.22
C ILE A 223 6.38 13.27 -2.56
N TRP A 224 7.46 13.16 -1.79
CA TRP A 224 7.72 12.00 -0.93
C TRP A 224 7.37 12.35 0.52
N HIS A 225 6.40 11.65 1.10
CA HIS A 225 5.90 11.98 2.42
C HIS A 225 5.43 10.74 3.20
N LYS A 226 5.37 10.86 4.53
CA LYS A 226 4.76 9.82 5.36
C LYS A 226 3.24 9.82 5.19
N CYS A 227 2.70 8.69 4.76
CA CYS A 227 1.26 8.48 4.61
C CYS A 227 0.56 8.57 5.98
N PRO A 228 -0.51 9.38 6.13
CA PRO A 228 -1.20 9.54 7.41
C PRO A 228 -2.01 8.29 7.80
N GLU A 229 -2.40 7.47 6.82
CA GLU A 229 -3.25 6.29 7.04
C GLU A 229 -2.43 5.09 7.52
N CYS A 230 -1.32 4.76 6.82
CA CYS A 230 -0.52 3.58 7.11
C CYS A 230 0.82 3.89 7.81
N GLY A 231 1.21 5.18 7.90
CA GLY A 231 2.46 5.62 8.49
C GLY A 231 3.72 5.31 7.65
N ARG A 232 3.58 4.77 6.44
CA ARG A 232 4.72 4.46 5.55
C ARG A 232 5.11 5.67 4.71
N PRO A 233 6.39 5.90 4.41
CA PRO A 233 6.77 6.88 3.41
C PRO A 233 6.26 6.40 2.04
N GLU A 234 5.62 7.29 1.29
CA GLU A 234 5.01 6.98 0.00
C GLU A 234 5.22 8.15 -0.97
N LEU A 235 5.17 7.84 -2.26
CA LEU A 235 5.17 8.85 -3.32
C LEU A 235 3.74 9.27 -3.63
N PHE A 236 3.52 10.57 -3.60
CA PHE A 236 2.22 11.19 -3.72
C PHE A 236 2.17 12.12 -4.92
N TYR A 237 1.09 12.11 -5.72
CA TYR A 237 0.87 13.10 -6.77
C TYR A 237 -0.25 14.08 -6.39
N LEU A 238 -0.13 15.32 -6.87
CA LEU A 238 -1.10 16.38 -6.64
C LEU A 238 -2.40 16.08 -7.39
N HIS A 239 -3.47 15.84 -6.64
CA HIS A 239 -4.77 15.47 -7.19
C HIS A 239 -5.78 16.63 -7.19
N GLN A 240 -5.76 17.48 -6.16
CA GLN A 240 -6.68 18.61 -6.03
C GLN A 240 -6.02 19.76 -5.26
N ARG A 241 -6.31 21.01 -5.62
CA ARG A 241 -5.86 22.19 -4.88
C ARG A 241 -7.04 23.10 -4.56
N ARG A 242 -7.34 23.29 -3.29
CA ARG A 242 -8.31 24.28 -2.80
C ARG A 242 -7.53 25.47 -2.23
N LYS A 243 -8.22 26.61 -2.01
CA LYS A 243 -7.65 27.90 -1.57
C LYS A 243 -6.47 27.78 -0.58
N ASN A 244 -6.62 26.93 0.45
CA ASN A 244 -5.61 26.74 1.52
C ASN A 244 -5.13 25.30 1.70
N ARG A 245 -5.50 24.36 0.80
CA ARG A 245 -5.17 22.93 0.96
C ARG A 245 -4.86 22.27 -0.37
N SER A 246 -3.82 21.47 -0.41
CA SER A 246 -3.57 20.54 -1.51
C SER A 246 -3.86 19.12 -1.06
N SER A 247 -4.60 18.37 -1.86
CA SER A 247 -4.83 16.96 -1.69
C SER A 247 -3.96 16.20 -2.68
N TYR A 248 -3.24 15.22 -2.15
CA TYR A 248 -2.43 14.29 -2.89
C TYR A 248 -2.97 12.87 -2.75
N LEU A 249 -2.67 12.04 -3.74
CA LEU A 249 -2.96 10.60 -3.73
C LEU A 249 -1.68 9.82 -3.92
N SER A 250 -1.58 8.69 -3.22
CA SER A 250 -0.42 7.80 -3.29
C SER A 250 -0.38 7.01 -4.60
N PHE A 251 0.81 6.92 -5.21
CA PHE A 251 1.07 6.03 -6.35
C PHE A 251 1.03 4.54 -5.99
N SER A 252 1.09 4.19 -4.70
CA SER A 252 1.15 2.79 -4.25
C SER A 252 -0.16 2.32 -3.61
N THR A 253 -0.69 3.08 -2.67
CA THR A 253 -1.86 2.63 -1.88
C THR A 253 -3.16 3.31 -2.31
N GLY A 254 -3.07 4.41 -3.06
CA GLY A 254 -4.20 5.30 -3.30
C GLY A 254 -4.65 6.08 -2.05
N HIS A 255 -3.95 5.97 -0.92
CA HIS A 255 -4.23 6.74 0.28
C HIS A 255 -4.11 8.25 0.02
N ARG A 256 -4.84 9.02 0.82
CA ARG A 256 -4.92 10.48 0.64
C ARG A 256 -4.05 11.21 1.64
N LEU A 257 -3.27 12.17 1.15
CA LEU A 257 -2.53 13.13 1.96
C LEU A 257 -3.10 14.53 1.71
N THR A 258 -3.50 15.23 2.77
CA THR A 258 -3.95 16.63 2.66
C THR A 258 -2.97 17.54 3.39
N MET A 259 -2.37 18.48 2.66
CA MET A 259 -1.42 19.46 3.18
C MET A 259 -2.02 20.86 3.13
N ARG A 260 -1.70 21.69 4.12
CA ARG A 260 -2.01 23.12 4.07
C ARG A 260 -0.97 23.84 3.18
N LYS A 261 -1.36 24.96 2.57
CA LYS A 261 -0.58 25.66 1.52
C LYS A 261 0.76 26.21 2.03
N ASP A 262 0.80 26.64 3.28
CA ASP A 262 1.99 27.05 4.04
C ASP A 262 3.04 25.94 4.11
N VAL A 263 2.63 24.70 4.41
CA VAL A 263 3.54 23.55 4.56
C VAL A 263 4.23 23.16 3.25
N ILE A 264 3.64 23.47 2.09
CA ILE A 264 4.23 23.13 0.78
C ILE A 264 5.37 24.08 0.42
N ALA A 265 5.34 25.33 0.93
CA ALA A 265 6.47 26.24 0.80
C ALA A 265 7.63 25.84 1.72
N ASP A 266 7.33 25.28 2.90
CA ASP A 266 8.32 24.87 3.91
C ASP A 266 8.81 23.41 3.76
N ALA A 267 8.22 22.60 2.87
CA ALA A 267 8.62 21.20 2.69
C ALA A 267 10.06 21.02 2.15
N GLY A 268 10.71 22.11 1.73
CA GLY A 268 12.14 22.20 1.46
C GLY A 268 13.03 22.18 2.71
N THR A 269 12.46 22.39 3.89
CA THR A 269 13.20 22.57 5.14
C THR A 269 12.66 21.67 6.25
N SER A 270 13.46 20.67 6.64
CA SER A 270 13.36 19.91 7.89
C SER A 270 12.44 18.67 7.91
N ILE A 271 13.02 17.54 7.47
CA ILE A 271 12.82 16.24 8.15
C ILE A 271 14.07 15.98 9.00
N THR A 272 14.24 16.74 10.08
CA THR A 272 15.29 16.49 11.06
C THR A 272 14.71 16.62 12.47
N ALA A 273 14.19 15.50 13.00
CA ALA A 273 14.23 15.11 14.41
C ALA A 273 13.16 14.03 14.67
N LEU A 274 13.51 12.77 14.43
CA LEU A 274 12.87 11.65 15.13
C LEU A 274 13.91 11.02 16.03
N ARG A 275 13.75 11.36 17.32
CA ARG A 275 14.51 10.96 18.50
C ARG A 275 14.80 9.45 18.48
N LEU A 276 16.09 9.10 18.52
CA LEU A 276 16.56 7.72 18.74
C LEU A 276 16.35 7.37 20.23
N GLU A 277 15.42 6.47 20.52
CA GLU A 277 15.35 5.80 21.83
C GLU A 277 16.08 4.45 21.81
N PRO A 278 16.60 3.97 22.96
CA PRO A 278 17.50 2.82 23.02
C PRO A 278 16.79 1.51 22.66
N VAL A 279 17.49 0.70 21.85
CA VAL A 279 17.04 -0.55 21.26
C VAL A 279 17.00 -1.66 22.32
N GLY A 280 15.80 -2.02 22.78
CA GLY A 280 15.67 -3.04 23.82
C GLY A 280 14.25 -3.55 24.11
N SER A 281 13.36 -3.68 23.12
CA SER A 281 12.17 -4.52 23.26
C SER A 281 11.57 -4.84 21.90
N THR A 282 10.65 -5.82 21.84
CA THR A 282 9.87 -6.24 20.65
C THR A 282 9.20 -5.09 19.88
N ARG A 283 9.17 -3.86 20.41
CA ARG A 283 8.77 -2.64 19.70
C ARG A 283 9.79 -2.14 18.66
N SER A 284 11.09 -2.44 18.80
CA SER A 284 12.14 -1.87 17.91
C SER A 284 12.21 -2.48 16.51
N ARG A 285 11.44 -3.52 16.22
CA ARG A 285 11.41 -4.19 14.90
C ARG A 285 10.11 -3.97 14.14
N ALA A 286 9.06 -3.49 14.80
CA ALA A 286 7.91 -2.90 14.10
C ALA A 286 8.25 -1.54 13.48
N SER A 287 9.34 -0.90 13.91
CA SER A 287 9.89 0.32 13.28
C SER A 287 10.79 0.04 12.07
N THR A 288 11.18 -1.22 11.81
CA THR A 288 12.03 -1.58 10.65
C THR A 288 11.22 -2.02 9.42
N GLY A 289 9.91 -1.76 9.37
CA GLY A 289 9.09 -2.01 8.18
C GLY A 289 8.85 -3.50 7.84
N TRP A 290 9.09 -4.42 8.78
CA TRP A 290 8.87 -5.85 8.54
C TRP A 290 7.41 -6.14 8.17
N ARG A 291 7.20 -6.87 7.07
CA ARG A 291 5.89 -7.42 6.67
C ARG A 291 5.92 -8.94 6.76
N ALA A 292 4.85 -9.52 7.30
CA ALA A 292 4.65 -10.95 7.26
C ALA A 292 4.48 -11.41 5.80
N ILE A 293 5.36 -12.29 5.34
CA ILE A 293 5.20 -12.98 4.06
C ILE A 293 4.47 -14.30 4.29
N TRP A 294 4.06 -14.98 3.21
CA TRP A 294 3.43 -16.29 3.26
C TRP A 294 4.16 -17.33 4.12
N ALA A 295 5.49 -17.24 4.19
CA ALA A 295 6.34 -18.10 5.02
C ALA A 295 6.18 -17.85 6.53
N ASP A 296 5.79 -16.64 6.94
CA ASP A 296 5.59 -16.28 8.34
C ASP A 296 4.22 -16.74 8.88
N LEU A 297 3.27 -17.07 8.00
CA LEU A 297 1.95 -17.54 8.42
C LEU A 297 2.06 -18.84 9.23
N ALA A 298 1.29 -18.89 10.32
CA ALA A 298 1.19 -20.10 11.12
C ALA A 298 0.67 -21.26 10.25
N PRO A 299 1.33 -22.44 10.25
CA PRO A 299 0.86 -23.59 9.50
C PRO A 299 -0.49 -24.05 10.06
N ARG A 300 -1.35 -24.60 9.18
CA ARG A 300 -2.71 -25.04 9.55
C ARG A 300 -2.72 -25.95 10.77
N GLY A 301 -1.81 -26.93 10.82
CA GLY A 301 -1.66 -27.84 11.95
C GLY A 301 -1.48 -27.12 13.28
N ARG A 302 -0.56 -26.14 13.38
CA ARG A 302 -0.35 -25.37 14.62
C ARG A 302 -1.58 -24.56 15.01
N ARG A 303 -2.30 -24.00 14.04
CA ARG A 303 -3.52 -23.22 14.31
C ARG A 303 -4.64 -24.13 14.83
N ILE A 304 -4.82 -25.31 14.24
CA ILE A 304 -5.78 -26.31 14.70
C ILE A 304 -5.40 -26.77 16.11
N SER A 305 -4.14 -27.16 16.35
CA SER A 305 -3.67 -27.58 17.67
C SER A 305 -3.87 -26.51 18.74
N ALA A 306 -3.57 -25.24 18.43
CA ALA A 306 -3.82 -24.13 19.36
C ALA A 306 -5.29 -24.02 19.73
N ARG A 307 -6.19 -24.16 18.75
CA ARG A 307 -7.64 -24.09 18.96
C ARG A 307 -8.18 -25.30 19.71
N THR A 308 -7.70 -26.50 19.41
CA THR A 308 -8.05 -27.71 20.16
C THR A 308 -7.60 -27.60 21.62
N ALA A 309 -6.38 -27.12 21.87
CA ALA A 309 -5.88 -26.91 23.22
C ALA A 309 -6.74 -25.88 24.00
N ASP A 310 -7.05 -24.75 23.37
CA ASP A 310 -7.92 -23.73 23.98
C ASP A 310 -9.32 -24.26 24.29
N LEU A 311 -9.91 -25.05 23.38
CA LEU A 311 -11.22 -25.67 23.59
C LEU A 311 -11.21 -26.65 24.77
N VAL A 312 -10.19 -27.53 24.84
CA VAL A 312 -10.05 -28.50 25.95
C VAL A 312 -9.91 -27.79 27.29
N ILE A 313 -9.10 -26.73 27.35
CA ILE A 313 -8.94 -25.92 28.58
C ILE A 313 -10.26 -25.27 28.95
N ALA A 314 -10.93 -24.62 27.99
CA ALA A 314 -12.18 -23.90 28.26
C ALA A 314 -13.30 -24.85 28.74
N VAL A 315 -13.43 -26.04 28.11
CA VAL A 315 -14.38 -27.09 28.54
C VAL A 315 -14.00 -27.62 29.93
N GLY A 316 -12.71 -27.89 30.18
CA GLY A 316 -12.24 -28.36 31.49
C GLY A 316 -12.56 -27.38 32.62
N VAL A 317 -12.31 -26.09 32.40
CA VAL A 317 -12.65 -25.02 33.37
C VAL A 317 -14.16 -24.92 33.56
N ALA A 318 -14.95 -24.96 32.49
CA ALA A 318 -16.42 -24.91 32.56
C ALA A 318 -17.00 -26.10 33.36
N VAL A 319 -16.51 -27.32 33.12
CA VAL A 319 -16.94 -28.52 33.86
C VAL A 319 -16.53 -28.46 35.33
N ALA A 320 -15.31 -28.00 35.62
CA ALA A 320 -14.83 -27.84 37.00
C ALA A 320 -15.69 -26.83 37.77
N LEU A 321 -16.02 -25.68 37.16
CA LEU A 321 -16.88 -24.66 37.76
C LEU A 321 -18.32 -25.15 37.94
N ALA A 322 -18.88 -25.87 36.97
CA ALA A 322 -20.22 -26.44 37.10
C ALA A 322 -20.29 -27.43 38.27
N ARG A 323 -19.31 -28.33 38.41
CA ARG A 323 -19.21 -29.27 39.54
C ARG A 323 -18.98 -28.57 40.89
N GLY A 324 -18.10 -27.56 40.93
CA GLY A 324 -17.88 -26.75 42.12
C GLY A 324 -19.14 -26.00 42.54
N GLY A 325 -19.90 -25.47 41.58
CA GLY A 325 -21.21 -24.86 41.80
C GLY A 325 -22.21 -25.81 42.45
N SER A 326 -22.28 -27.06 41.99
CA SER A 326 -23.12 -28.10 42.61
C SER A 326 -22.74 -28.35 44.08
N LEU A 327 -21.45 -28.35 44.41
CA LEU A 327 -20.98 -28.50 45.80
C LEU A 327 -21.36 -27.30 46.69
N LEU A 328 -21.52 -26.12 46.09
CA LEU A 328 -21.94 -24.90 46.77
C LEU A 328 -23.47 -24.72 46.80
N GLY A 329 -24.24 -25.75 46.40
CA GLY A 329 -25.71 -25.73 46.43
C GLY A 329 -26.37 -25.00 45.26
N LEU A 330 -25.64 -24.70 44.18
CA LEU A 330 -26.27 -24.20 42.96
C LEU A 330 -27.15 -25.27 42.32
N THR A 331 -28.31 -24.85 41.82
CA THR A 331 -29.17 -25.73 40.99
C THR A 331 -28.43 -26.16 39.72
N ALA A 332 -28.85 -27.29 39.14
CA ALA A 332 -28.27 -27.82 37.90
C ALA A 332 -28.30 -26.78 36.75
N TRP A 333 -29.40 -26.01 36.65
CA TRP A 333 -29.51 -24.90 35.70
C TRP A 333 -28.48 -23.80 35.95
N GLN A 334 -28.32 -23.33 37.20
CA GLN A 334 -27.34 -22.29 37.54
C GLN A 334 -25.90 -22.75 37.28
N ALA A 335 -25.57 -23.99 37.63
CA ALA A 335 -24.26 -24.59 37.34
C ALA A 335 -24.00 -24.68 35.83
N THR A 336 -25.02 -25.05 35.05
CA THR A 336 -24.94 -25.13 33.58
C THR A 336 -24.75 -23.76 32.95
N LEU A 337 -25.52 -22.76 33.39
CA LEU A 337 -25.41 -21.38 32.94
C LEU A 337 -24.03 -20.79 33.25
N ALA A 338 -23.50 -21.04 34.45
CA ALA A 338 -22.15 -20.61 34.84
C ALA A 338 -21.06 -21.24 33.93
N GLY A 339 -21.18 -22.53 33.62
CA GLY A 339 -20.31 -23.21 32.67
C GLY A 339 -20.39 -22.59 31.26
N PHE A 340 -21.60 -22.31 30.78
CA PHE A 340 -21.82 -21.67 29.47
C PHE A 340 -21.23 -20.25 29.41
N VAL A 341 -21.46 -19.42 30.42
CA VAL A 341 -20.88 -18.07 30.53
C VAL A 341 -19.36 -18.13 30.53
N THR A 342 -18.78 -19.06 31.31
CA THR A 342 -17.32 -19.26 31.35
C THR A 342 -16.76 -19.60 29.96
N LEU A 343 -17.41 -20.49 29.22
CA LEU A 343 -16.97 -20.87 27.87
C LEU A 343 -16.93 -19.67 26.93
N ASN A 344 -17.95 -18.80 26.99
CA ASN A 344 -18.05 -17.60 26.16
C ASN A 344 -17.13 -16.46 26.61
N LEU A 345 -16.68 -16.44 27.86
CA LEU A 345 -15.76 -15.40 28.37
C LEU A 345 -14.28 -15.83 28.34
N TYR A 346 -13.98 -17.10 28.07
CA TYR A 346 -12.61 -17.63 28.06
C TYR A 346 -11.70 -16.87 27.07
N GLU A 347 -12.12 -16.67 25.83
CA GLU A 347 -11.28 -16.01 24.83
C GLU A 347 -11.10 -14.50 25.09
N PRO A 348 -12.14 -13.73 25.46
CA PRO A 348 -11.99 -12.34 25.88
C PRO A 348 -11.03 -12.17 27.06
N LEU A 349 -11.21 -12.96 28.13
CA LEU A 349 -10.37 -12.88 29.33
C LEU A 349 -8.92 -13.28 29.06
N SER A 350 -8.72 -14.37 28.31
CA SER A 350 -7.37 -14.80 27.95
C SER A 350 -6.67 -13.79 27.02
N THR A 351 -7.44 -13.07 26.20
CA THR A 351 -6.91 -12.01 25.34
C THR A 351 -6.42 -10.80 26.15
N LEU A 352 -7.16 -10.41 27.20
CA LEU A 352 -6.71 -9.36 28.14
C LEU A 352 -5.39 -9.73 28.82
N SER A 353 -5.14 -11.02 29.05
CA SER A 353 -3.89 -11.51 29.65
C SER A 353 -2.70 -11.61 28.68
N GLY A 354 -2.85 -11.22 27.42
CA GLY A 354 -1.80 -11.30 26.38
C GLY A 354 -1.93 -12.48 25.41
N GLY A 355 -3.13 -13.08 25.31
CA GLY A 355 -3.46 -14.14 24.34
C GLY A 355 -3.72 -15.49 24.99
N SER A 356 -4.42 -16.38 24.28
CA SER A 356 -4.88 -17.66 24.83
C SER A 356 -3.75 -18.67 25.09
N PRO A 357 -3.85 -19.50 26.15
CA PRO A 357 -2.88 -20.56 26.46
C PRO A 357 -2.50 -21.43 25.26
N GLY A 358 -3.47 -21.87 24.46
CA GLY A 358 -3.23 -22.69 23.27
C GLY A 358 -2.39 -21.97 22.22
N LYS A 359 -2.63 -20.67 22.00
CA LYS A 359 -1.80 -19.86 21.08
C LYS A 359 -0.38 -19.69 21.61
N ARG A 360 -0.20 -19.52 22.93
CA ARG A 360 1.13 -19.45 23.57
C ARG A 360 1.89 -20.77 23.43
N LEU A 361 1.23 -21.90 23.72
CA LEU A 361 1.78 -23.24 23.56
C LEU A 361 2.20 -23.51 22.11
N ALA A 362 1.35 -23.15 21.14
CA ALA A 362 1.64 -23.31 19.72
C ALA A 362 2.64 -22.30 19.16
N ARG A 363 3.07 -21.32 19.98
CA ARG A 363 3.91 -20.18 19.59
C ARG A 363 3.37 -19.53 18.33
N ILE A 364 2.13 -19.07 18.38
CA ILE A 364 1.50 -18.30 17.30
C ILE A 364 0.92 -17.03 17.89
N GLU A 365 0.94 -15.95 17.11
CA GLU A 365 0.41 -14.66 17.54
C GLU A 365 -0.40 -13.99 16.43
N PRO A 366 -1.51 -13.32 16.79
CA PRO A 366 -2.23 -12.49 15.85
C PRO A 366 -1.54 -11.14 15.68
N ILE A 367 -1.40 -10.70 14.45
CA ILE A 367 -0.95 -9.37 14.10
C ILE A 367 -1.98 -8.69 13.20
N SER A 368 -2.03 -7.36 13.24
CA SER A 368 -2.89 -6.57 12.37
C SER A 368 -2.41 -6.69 10.91
N VAL A 369 -3.36 -6.83 9.99
CA VAL A 369 -3.08 -6.90 8.55
C VAL A 369 -2.50 -5.59 8.03
N TRP A 370 -2.84 -4.46 8.66
CA TRP A 370 -2.49 -3.12 8.17
C TRP A 370 -1.02 -2.78 8.40
N ASP A 371 -0.57 -3.02 9.62
CA ASP A 371 0.72 -2.55 10.12
C ASP A 371 1.65 -3.68 10.57
N ALA A 372 1.21 -4.94 10.49
CA ALA A 372 1.94 -6.13 10.94
C ALA A 372 2.36 -6.07 12.42
N ARG A 373 1.68 -5.26 13.24
CA ARG A 373 1.93 -5.16 14.68
C ARG A 373 1.05 -6.11 15.46
N ALA A 374 1.49 -6.45 16.67
CA ALA A 374 0.63 -7.13 17.64
C ALA A 374 -0.67 -6.33 17.80
N LEU A 375 -1.81 -7.02 17.82
CA LEU A 375 -3.10 -6.37 18.01
C LEU A 375 -3.10 -5.59 19.33
N ASN A 376 -3.63 -4.36 19.31
CA ASN A 376 -3.92 -3.65 20.54
C ASN A 376 -5.06 -4.37 21.31
N HIS A 377 -5.26 -4.01 22.59
CA HIS A 377 -6.26 -4.66 23.42
C HIS A 377 -7.68 -4.58 22.85
N ALA A 378 -8.05 -3.46 22.20
CA ALA A 378 -9.37 -3.28 21.63
C ALA A 378 -9.60 -4.19 20.40
N ASP A 379 -8.63 -4.26 19.49
CA ASP A 379 -8.70 -5.13 18.31
C ASP A 379 -8.65 -6.61 18.69
N ALA A 380 -7.84 -6.95 19.69
CA ALA A 380 -7.76 -8.30 20.22
C ALA A 380 -9.09 -8.72 20.89
N LEU A 381 -9.71 -7.82 21.68
CA LEU A 381 -11.03 -8.06 22.29
C LEU A 381 -12.13 -8.16 21.24
N ARG A 382 -12.15 -7.27 20.25
CA ARG A 382 -13.09 -7.33 19.11
C ARG A 382 -12.99 -8.67 18.39
N ARG A 383 -11.76 -9.15 18.16
CA ARG A 383 -11.50 -10.46 17.56
C ARG A 383 -12.04 -11.61 18.41
N ALA A 384 -11.89 -11.55 19.73
CA ALA A 384 -12.42 -12.55 20.65
C ALA A 384 -13.96 -12.57 20.62
N LEU A 385 -14.60 -11.41 20.72
CA LEU A 385 -16.07 -11.32 20.68
C LEU A 385 -16.66 -11.82 19.36
N LEU A 386 -15.99 -11.56 18.22
CA LEU A 386 -16.40 -12.11 16.92
C LEU A 386 -16.31 -13.64 16.86
N PHE A 387 -15.44 -14.25 17.65
CA PHE A 387 -15.33 -15.69 17.78
C PHE A 387 -16.42 -16.25 18.71
N ASP A 388 -16.65 -15.64 19.87
CA ASP A 388 -17.66 -16.10 20.82
C ASP A 388 -19.08 -16.03 20.23
N LEU A 389 -19.37 -14.98 19.43
CA LEU A 389 -20.64 -14.86 18.71
C LEU A 389 -20.91 -16.07 17.79
N GLN A 390 -19.86 -16.75 17.32
CA GLN A 390 -20.01 -17.94 16.48
C GLN A 390 -20.34 -19.20 17.30
N PHE A 391 -20.01 -19.26 18.59
CA PHE A 391 -20.40 -20.37 19.46
C PHE A 391 -21.89 -20.35 19.82
N VAL A 392 -22.46 -19.15 19.92
CA VAL A 392 -23.91 -18.96 20.06
C VAL A 392 -24.67 -19.54 18.87
N PHE A 393 -24.00 -19.68 17.71
CA PHE A 393 -24.59 -20.21 16.48
C PHE A 393 -23.73 -21.34 15.88
N PRO A 394 -23.90 -22.60 16.30
CA PRO A 394 -23.00 -23.71 15.95
C PRO A 394 -22.63 -23.84 14.45
N PRO A 395 -23.53 -23.59 13.47
CA PRO A 395 -23.15 -23.58 12.06
C PRO A 395 -22.05 -22.56 11.71
N LEU A 396 -22.02 -21.40 12.38
CA LEU A 396 -20.98 -20.38 12.18
C LEU A 396 -19.64 -20.81 12.77
N ALA A 397 -19.62 -21.51 13.91
CA ALA A 397 -18.39 -22.07 14.47
C ALA A 397 -17.75 -23.09 13.52
N ILE A 398 -18.56 -23.99 12.94
CA ILE A 398 -18.10 -24.96 11.93
C ILE A 398 -17.60 -24.22 10.69
N ARG A 399 -18.37 -23.25 10.17
CA ARG A 399 -17.96 -22.45 9.01
C ARG A 399 -16.64 -21.72 9.24
N ASN A 400 -16.43 -21.17 10.43
CA ASN A 400 -15.21 -20.46 10.81
C ASN A 400 -13.97 -21.38 10.84
N LEU A 401 -14.13 -22.63 11.28
CA LEU A 401 -13.08 -23.64 11.23
C LEU A 401 -12.85 -24.16 9.81
N ALA A 402 -13.92 -24.41 9.05
CA ALA A 402 -13.82 -24.83 7.65
C ALA A 402 -13.11 -23.77 6.79
N TRP A 403 -13.30 -22.48 7.10
CA TRP A 403 -12.60 -21.39 6.44
C TRP A 403 -11.08 -21.50 6.55
N LEU A 404 -10.55 -22.05 7.65
CA LEU A 404 -9.11 -22.30 7.83
C LEU A 404 -8.54 -23.26 6.78
N ILE A 405 -9.36 -24.22 6.34
CA ILE A 405 -9.00 -25.24 5.37
C ILE A 405 -9.04 -24.66 3.96
N TRP A 406 -10.10 -23.88 3.66
CA TRP A 406 -10.34 -23.30 2.33
C TRP A 406 -9.44 -22.09 2.04
N ASP A 407 -9.29 -21.18 3.01
CA ASP A 407 -8.64 -19.89 2.81
C ASP A 407 -7.15 -20.07 2.48
N PRO A 408 -6.64 -19.51 1.36
CA PRO A 408 -5.23 -19.58 1.01
C PRO A 408 -4.34 -18.98 2.11
N ALA A 409 -4.75 -17.85 2.69
CA ALA A 409 -4.11 -17.18 3.84
C ALA A 409 -4.26 -17.94 5.17
N ARG A 410 -4.90 -19.12 5.14
CA ARG A 410 -5.11 -20.02 6.27
C ARG A 410 -5.79 -19.28 7.41
N GLN A 411 -6.69 -18.34 7.15
CA GLN A 411 -7.37 -17.54 8.18
C GLN A 411 -8.69 -18.19 8.62
N CYS A 412 -9.06 -17.95 9.87
CA CYS A 412 -10.42 -18.21 10.33
C CYS A 412 -11.29 -16.97 10.04
N LEU A 413 -12.61 -17.15 9.94
CA LEU A 413 -13.55 -16.07 9.64
C LEU A 413 -13.46 -14.89 10.64
N HIS A 414 -13.29 -15.18 11.93
CA HIS A 414 -13.11 -14.14 12.97
C HIS A 414 -11.81 -13.35 12.81
N ASP A 415 -10.73 -13.96 12.31
CA ASP A 415 -9.48 -13.24 12.03
C ASP A 415 -9.69 -12.23 10.90
N ARG A 416 -10.37 -12.67 9.84
CA ARG A 416 -10.73 -11.81 8.71
C ARG A 416 -11.64 -10.65 9.16
N GLY A 417 -12.65 -10.94 9.98
CA GLY A 417 -13.53 -9.92 10.55
C GLY A 417 -12.80 -8.90 11.43
N ALA A 418 -11.76 -9.35 12.15
CA ALA A 418 -10.89 -8.49 12.95
C ALA A 418 -9.73 -7.87 12.16
N ARG A 419 -9.63 -8.12 10.85
CA ARG A 419 -8.52 -7.68 9.98
C ARG A 419 -7.16 -8.07 10.57
N ALA A 420 -7.06 -9.30 11.05
CA ALA A 420 -5.87 -9.87 11.66
C ALA A 420 -5.39 -11.10 10.88
N ILE A 421 -4.09 -11.34 10.89
CA ILE A 421 -3.47 -12.60 10.43
C ILE A 421 -2.75 -13.27 11.59
N VAL A 422 -2.63 -14.60 11.54
CA VAL A 422 -1.92 -15.37 12.57
C VAL A 422 -0.58 -15.82 12.02
N VAL A 423 0.49 -15.34 12.63
CA VAL A 423 1.88 -15.66 12.26
C VAL A 423 2.50 -16.62 13.27
N ARG A 424 3.58 -17.29 12.86
CA ARG A 424 4.42 -18.04 13.80
C ARG A 424 5.06 -17.05 14.78
N GLY A 425 4.78 -17.22 16.05
CA GLY A 425 5.45 -16.50 17.13
C GLY A 425 6.93 -16.81 17.10
N ARG A 426 7.74 -15.77 16.93
CA ARG A 426 9.20 -15.89 17.02
C ARG A 426 9.54 -16.03 18.49
N SER A 427 10.33 -17.05 18.84
CA SER A 427 10.76 -17.34 20.21
C SER A 427 11.14 -16.03 20.90
N ARG A 428 10.39 -15.62 21.94
CA ARG A 428 10.88 -14.58 22.84
C ARG A 428 12.14 -15.16 23.44
N LEU A 429 13.32 -14.69 23.00
CA LEU A 429 14.54 -14.93 23.75
C LEU A 429 14.24 -14.49 25.19
N PRO A 430 14.59 -15.28 26.21
CA PRO A 430 14.33 -14.92 27.59
C PRO A 430 14.92 -13.53 27.82
N GLN A 431 14.04 -12.57 28.09
CA GLN A 431 14.46 -11.25 28.53
C GLN A 431 15.18 -11.49 29.86
N LYS A 432 16.51 -11.34 29.87
CA LYS A 432 17.24 -11.18 31.12
C LYS A 432 16.60 -9.98 31.81
N ARG A 433 15.93 -10.25 32.93
CA ARG A 433 15.38 -9.22 33.80
C ARG A 433 16.50 -8.40 34.42
#